data_AF-A0A7S4QIS3-F1
#
_entry.id   AF-A0A7S4QIS3-F1
#
_cell.length_a   1.000
_cell.length_b   1.000
_cell.length_c   1.000
_cell.angle_alpha   90.00
_cell.angle_beta   90.00
_cell.angle_gamma   90.00
#
_symmetry.space_group_name_H-M   'P 1'
#
loop_
_entity.id
_entity.type
_entity.pdbx_description
1 polymer ?
#
loop_
_entity_poly.entity_id
_entity_poly.type
_entity_poly.pdbx_seq_one_letter_code
_entity_poly.pdbx_strand_id
1 'polypeptide(L)'
;EPLQFAPHAAAIAQCLADDGADVRWEALTALLRLEPPQLAPHATKVVWCLADGDADVRQEALHVLQRLEPPQLAPHAAKVAWCLAGDDAGVRWTALDVLQRLEPLQFA
;
A
#
# COMPACT_ATOMS: atom_id res chain seq x y z
N GLU A 1 -15.00 13.99 -0.71
CA GLU A 1 -15.48 13.19 -1.84
C GLU A 1 -14.32 12.39 -2.46
N PRO A 2 -14.38 11.04 -2.46
CA PRO A 2 -13.41 10.17 -3.13
C PRO A 2 -13.29 10.40 -4.65
N LEU A 3 -14.39 10.83 -5.28
CA LEU A 3 -14.54 10.92 -6.73
C LEU A 3 -13.63 11.97 -7.40
N GLN A 4 -13.18 12.99 -6.67
CA GLN A 4 -12.32 14.05 -7.23
C GLN A 4 -10.86 13.63 -7.44
N PHE A 5 -10.40 12.55 -6.79
CA PHE A 5 -9.01 12.11 -6.87
C PHE A 5 -8.74 11.14 -8.02
N ALA A 6 -9.78 10.44 -8.49
CA ALA A 6 -9.65 9.41 -9.52
C ALA A 6 -8.98 9.90 -10.83
N PRO A 7 -9.31 11.10 -11.37
CA PRO A 7 -8.64 11.62 -12.56
C PRO A 7 -7.15 11.90 -12.35
N HIS A 8 -6.73 12.12 -11.10
CA HIS A 8 -5.38 12.47 -10.71
C HIS A 8 -4.58 11.29 -10.15
N ALA A 9 -5.20 10.10 -10.00
CA ALA A 9 -4.60 8.94 -9.36
C ALA A 9 -3.25 8.53 -9.98
N ALA A 10 -3.15 8.59 -11.31
CA ALA A 10 -1.91 8.28 -12.01
C ALA A 10 -0.78 9.29 -11.72
N ALA A 11 -1.10 10.58 -11.61
CA ALA A 11 -0.13 11.63 -11.28
C ALA A 11 0.30 11.52 -9.80
N ILE A 12 -0.66 11.32 -8.89
CA ILE A 12 -0.38 11.08 -7.48
C ILE A 12 0.54 9.86 -7.31
N ALA A 13 0.26 8.77 -8.03
CA ALA A 13 1.09 7.57 -7.98
C ALA A 13 2.50 7.76 -8.59
N GLN A 14 2.77 8.84 -9.35
CA GLN A 14 4.13 9.19 -9.76
C GLN A 14 4.93 9.82 -8.63
N CYS A 15 4.27 10.56 -7.73
CA CYS A 15 4.91 11.16 -6.56
C CYS A 15 5.42 10.13 -5.54
N LEU A 16 5.05 8.85 -5.67
CA LEU A 16 5.64 7.75 -4.88
C LEU A 16 7.13 7.51 -5.16
N ALA A 17 7.67 8.10 -6.23
CA ALA A 17 9.09 8.05 -6.57
C ALA A 17 9.82 9.38 -6.28
N ASP A 18 9.18 10.32 -5.57
CA ASP A 18 9.79 11.58 -5.19
C ASP A 18 10.91 11.37 -4.17
N ASP A 19 11.93 12.24 -4.18
CA ASP A 19 13.05 12.18 -3.24
C ASP A 19 12.60 12.50 -1.80
N GLY A 20 11.58 13.34 -1.62
CA GLY A 20 11.03 13.73 -0.33
C GLY A 20 10.14 12.65 0.29
N ALA A 21 10.49 12.18 1.49
CA ALA A 21 9.70 11.18 2.21
C ALA A 21 8.29 11.69 2.57
N ASP A 22 8.18 12.98 2.88
CA ASP A 22 6.93 13.71 3.10
C ASP A 22 6.04 13.71 1.84
N VAL A 23 6.61 13.93 0.67
CA VAL A 23 5.88 13.88 -0.62
C VAL A 23 5.37 12.47 -0.89
N ARG A 24 6.21 11.45 -0.67
CA ARG A 24 5.81 10.04 -0.84
C ARG A 24 4.70 9.64 0.14
N TRP A 25 4.81 10.06 1.40
CA TRP A 25 3.81 9.82 2.43
C TRP A 25 2.46 10.46 2.07
N GLU A 26 2.44 11.76 1.72
CA GLU A 26 1.22 12.45 1.30
C GLU A 26 0.60 11.84 0.04
N ALA A 27 1.42 11.35 -0.90
CA ALA A 27 0.94 10.63 -2.06
C ALA A 27 0.21 9.33 -1.69
N LEU A 28 0.75 8.56 -0.73
CA LEU A 28 0.08 7.36 -0.21
C LEU A 28 -1.24 7.71 0.51
N THR A 29 -1.23 8.75 1.35
CA THR A 29 -2.43 9.24 2.03
C THR A 29 -3.50 9.74 1.05
N ALA A 30 -3.11 10.34 -0.08
CA ALA A 30 -4.02 10.71 -1.15
C ALA A 30 -4.59 9.48 -1.87
N LEU A 31 -3.77 8.45 -2.15
CA LEU A 31 -4.21 7.19 -2.75
C LEU A 31 -5.18 6.41 -1.86
N LEU A 32 -5.06 6.49 -0.52
CA LEU A 32 -6.02 5.90 0.43
C LEU A 32 -7.45 6.39 0.24
N ARG A 33 -7.63 7.60 -0.30
CA ARG A 33 -8.94 8.22 -0.55
C ARG A 33 -9.62 7.70 -1.81
N LEU A 34 -8.95 6.85 -2.60
CA LEU A 34 -9.53 6.20 -3.77
C LEU A 34 -10.39 5.00 -3.39
N GLU A 35 -11.34 4.68 -4.28
CA GLU A 35 -12.06 3.42 -4.19
C GLU A 35 -11.18 2.25 -4.66
N PRO A 36 -11.35 1.02 -4.14
CA PRO A 36 -10.48 -0.12 -4.47
C PRO A 36 -10.27 -0.36 -5.98
N PRO A 37 -11.30 -0.25 -6.86
CA PRO A 37 -11.10 -0.41 -8.30
C PRO A 37 -10.16 0.65 -8.93
N GLN A 38 -10.10 1.84 -8.35
CA GLN A 38 -9.25 2.94 -8.81
C GLN A 38 -7.83 2.81 -8.28
N LEU A 39 -7.65 2.16 -7.12
CA LEU A 39 -6.35 1.93 -6.51
C LEU A 39 -5.59 0.77 -7.15
N ALA A 40 -6.30 -0.29 -7.57
CA ALA A 40 -5.69 -1.51 -8.10
C ALA A 40 -4.65 -1.31 -9.22
N PRO A 41 -4.85 -0.41 -10.21
CA PRO A 41 -3.83 -0.13 -11.23
C PRO A 41 -2.51 0.43 -10.68
N HIS A 42 -2.52 0.97 -9.46
CA HIS A 42 -1.37 1.59 -8.81
C HIS A 42 -0.72 0.69 -7.74
N ALA A 43 -1.29 -0.49 -7.47
CA ALA A 43 -0.84 -1.41 -6.42
C ALA A 43 0.66 -1.74 -6.52
N THR A 44 1.17 -2.00 -7.72
CA THR A 44 2.61 -2.32 -7.90
C THR A 44 3.52 -1.17 -7.46
N LYS A 45 3.13 0.09 -7.68
CA LYS A 45 3.93 1.24 -7.23
C LYS A 45 3.90 1.38 -5.71
N VAL A 46 2.73 1.19 -5.11
CA VAL A 46 2.58 1.17 -3.65
C VAL A 46 3.44 0.07 -3.02
N VAL A 47 3.50 -1.11 -3.64
CA VAL A 47 4.35 -2.23 -3.19
C VAL A 47 5.83 -1.89 -3.19
N TRP A 48 6.30 -0.99 -4.07
CA TRP A 48 7.70 -0.55 -4.06
C TRP A 48 8.02 0.28 -2.82
N CYS A 49 7.06 1.05 -2.31
CA CYS A 49 7.19 1.81 -1.06
C CYS A 49 7.34 0.92 0.18
N LEU A 50 7.12 -0.40 0.08
CA LEU A 50 7.42 -1.32 1.19
C LEU A 50 8.93 -1.47 1.46
N ALA A 51 9.78 -1.05 0.52
CA ALA A 51 11.23 -1.02 0.68
C ALA A 51 11.75 0.40 0.96
N ASP A 52 10.88 1.35 1.28
CA ASP A 52 11.27 2.73 1.55
C ASP A 52 12.19 2.83 2.77
N GLY A 53 13.13 3.79 2.76
CA GLY A 53 14.00 4.05 3.90
C GLY A 53 13.24 4.59 5.11
N ASP A 54 12.13 5.29 4.88
CA ASP A 54 11.30 5.87 5.92
C ASP A 54 10.21 4.88 6.38
N ALA A 55 10.13 4.66 7.70
CA ALA A 55 9.19 3.70 8.29
C ALA A 55 7.72 4.13 8.17
N ASP A 56 7.44 5.44 8.23
CA ASP A 56 6.09 5.97 8.10
C ASP A 56 5.59 5.77 6.67
N VAL A 57 6.46 5.95 5.66
CA VAL A 57 6.15 5.65 4.25
C VAL A 57 5.86 4.16 4.06
N ARG A 58 6.69 3.28 4.65
CA ARG A 58 6.45 1.82 4.58
C ARG A 58 5.11 1.43 5.22
N GLN A 59 4.78 2.00 6.38
CA GLN A 59 3.54 1.70 7.08
C GLN A 59 2.32 2.20 6.30
N GLU A 60 2.37 3.42 5.77
CA GLU A 60 1.27 3.99 5.00
C GLU A 60 1.04 3.22 3.68
N ALA A 61 2.12 2.71 3.07
CA ALA A 61 2.00 1.82 1.92
C ALA A 61 1.25 0.53 2.26
N LEU A 62 1.46 -0.04 3.45
CA LEU A 62 0.68 -1.20 3.92
C LEU A 62 -0.80 -0.85 4.12
N HIS A 63 -1.12 0.31 4.68
CA HIS A 63 -2.51 0.77 4.79
C HIS A 63 -3.18 0.90 3.42
N VAL A 64 -2.47 1.43 2.42
CA VAL A 64 -2.96 1.50 1.04
C VAL A 64 -3.23 0.10 0.49
N LEU A 65 -2.31 -0.84 0.65
CA LEU A 65 -2.51 -2.23 0.19
C LEU A 65 -3.67 -2.94 0.90
N GLN A 66 -3.95 -2.59 2.15
CA GLN A 66 -5.09 -3.12 2.90
C GLN A 66 -6.45 -2.74 2.28
N ARG A 67 -6.51 -1.64 1.50
CA ARG A 67 -7.73 -1.23 0.78
C ARG A 67 -8.00 -2.05 -0.48
N LEU A 68 -7.04 -2.82 -0.96
CA LEU A 68 -7.23 -3.69 -2.12
C LEU A 68 -8.13 -4.88 -1.78
N GLU A 69 -8.85 -5.35 -2.80
CA GLU A 69 -9.59 -6.61 -2.70
C GLU A 69 -8.61 -7.79 -2.67
N PRO A 70 -8.93 -8.90 -1.99
CA PRO A 70 -8.02 -10.04 -1.84
C PRO A 70 -7.41 -10.56 -3.16
N PRO A 71 -8.14 -10.66 -4.29
CA PRO A 71 -7.54 -11.08 -5.57
C PRO A 71 -6.48 -10.10 -6.11
N GLN A 72 -6.58 -8.82 -5.77
CA GLN A 72 -5.64 -7.78 -6.18
C GLN A 72 -4.42 -7.73 -5.25
N LEU A 73 -4.61 -8.08 -3.97
CA LEU A 73 -3.56 -8.11 -2.97
C LEU A 73 -2.72 -9.39 -3.04
N ALA A 74 -3.32 -10.53 -3.40
CA ALA A 74 -2.66 -11.84 -3.40
C ALA A 74 -1.32 -11.90 -4.18
N PRO A 75 -1.17 -11.29 -5.37
CA PRO A 75 0.11 -11.27 -6.08
C PRO A 75 1.25 -10.57 -5.32
N HIS A 76 0.91 -9.74 -4.33
CA HIS A 76 1.85 -8.94 -3.55
C HIS A 76 2.13 -9.52 -2.16
N ALA A 77 1.49 -10.62 -1.78
CA ALA A 77 1.57 -11.23 -0.45
C ALA A 77 3.00 -11.49 0.00
N ALA A 78 3.85 -12.03 -0.89
CA ALA A 78 5.25 -12.30 -0.57
C ALA A 78 6.04 -11.03 -0.20
N LYS A 79 5.76 -9.91 -0.87
CA LYS A 79 6.43 -8.64 -0.59
C LYS A 79 5.92 -8.01 0.70
N VAL A 80 4.63 -8.16 1.02
CA VAL A 80 4.08 -7.78 2.33
C VAL A 80 4.68 -8.64 3.46
N ALA A 81 4.81 -9.96 3.25
CA ALA A 81 5.42 -10.86 4.24
C ALA A 81 6.87 -10.52 4.55
N TRP A 82 7.61 -9.94 3.60
CA TRP A 82 8.97 -9.46 3.85
C TRP A 82 9.02 -8.36 4.92
N CYS A 83 7.97 -7.55 5.05
CA CYS A 83 7.87 -6.50 6.08
C CYS A 83 7.80 -7.06 7.51
N LEU A 84 7.45 -8.34 7.70
CA LEU A 84 7.43 -8.99 9.03
C LEU A 84 8.83 -9.17 9.61
N ALA A 85 9.87 -9.16 8.78
CA ALA A 85 11.27 -9.23 9.20
C ALA A 85 11.91 -7.83 9.39
N GLY A 86 11.13 -6.75 9.24
CA GLY A 86 11.60 -5.38 9.36
C GLY A 86 11.92 -4.95 10.80
N ASP A 87 12.66 -3.85 10.92
CA ASP A 87 13.08 -3.24 12.19
C ASP A 87 11.96 -2.49 12.91
N ASP A 88 11.08 -1.84 12.17
CA ASP A 88 9.97 -1.06 12.70
C ASP A 88 8.78 -1.93 13.15
N ALA A 89 8.32 -1.71 14.39
CA ALA A 89 7.25 -2.50 14.98
C ALA A 89 5.86 -2.22 14.37
N GLY A 90 5.59 -0.97 13.99
CA GLY A 90 4.34 -0.58 13.36
C GLY A 90 4.21 -1.21 11.98
N VAL A 91 5.28 -1.16 11.18
CA VAL A 91 5.36 -1.83 9.88
C VAL A 91 5.13 -3.33 10.01
N ARG A 92 5.74 -4.01 10.98
CA ARG A 92 5.51 -5.45 11.21
C ARG A 92 4.06 -5.74 11.58
N TRP A 93 3.46 -4.93 12.45
CA TRP A 93 2.08 -5.09 12.87
C TRP A 93 1.11 -4.94 11.69
N THR A 94 1.21 -3.83 10.94
CA THR A 94 0.34 -3.56 9.80
C THR A 94 0.51 -4.62 8.70
N ALA A 95 1.72 -5.15 8.50
CA ALA A 95 1.96 -6.22 7.54
C ALA A 95 1.22 -7.51 7.93
N LEU A 96 1.15 -7.84 9.21
CA LEU A 96 0.37 -8.98 9.70
C LEU A 96 -1.13 -8.78 9.42
N ASP A 97 -1.66 -7.59 9.73
CA ASP A 97 -3.08 -7.25 9.48
C ASP A 97 -3.44 -7.34 7.98
N VAL A 98 -2.53 -6.93 7.10
CA VAL A 98 -2.70 -7.03 5.65
C VAL A 98 -2.73 -8.50 5.20
N LEU A 99 -1.84 -9.35 5.72
CA LEU A 99 -1.78 -10.77 5.35
C LEU A 99 -2.99 -11.56 5.85
N GLN A 100 -3.53 -11.23 7.03
CA GLN A 100 -4.74 -11.85 7.56
C GLN A 100 -5.96 -11.67 6.64
N ARG A 101 -5.97 -10.64 5.77
CA ARG A 101 -7.02 -10.47 4.75
C ARG A 101 -6.94 -11.48 3.60
N LEU A 102 -5.79 -12.13 3.41
CA LEU A 102 -5.59 -13.16 2.39
C LEU A 102 -5.85 -14.58 2.91
N GLU A 103 -5.79 -14.79 4.22
CA GLU A 103 -6.06 -16.09 4.85
C GLU A 103 -7.48 -16.67 4.65
N PRO A 104 -8.56 -15.88 4.39
CA PRO A 104 -9.87 -16.44 4.07
C PRO A 104 -9.90 -17.24 2.75
N LEU A 105 -8.88 -17.11 1.89
CA LEU A 105 -8.84 -17.76 0.57
C LEU A 105 -8.07 -19.07 0.51
N GLN A 106 -7.55 -19.58 1.63
CA GLN A 106 -6.63 -20.73 1.67
C GLN A 106 -7.30 -22.06 2.06
N PHE A 107 -8.60 -22.03 2.42
CA PHE A 107 -9.33 -23.21 2.92
C PHE A 107 -10.64 -23.51 2.17
N ALA A 108 -10.79 -23.09 0.92
CA ALA A 108 -11.89 -23.49 0.04
C ALA A 108 -11.43 -24.44 -1.06
#